data_AF-A0A976HI53-F1
#
_entry.id   AF-A0A976HI53-F1
#
_cell.length_a   1.000
_cell.length_b   1.000
_cell.length_c   1.000
_cell.angle_alpha   90.00
_cell.angle_beta   90.00
_cell.angle_gamma   90.00
#
_symmetry.space_group_name_H-M   'P 1'
#
loop_
_entity.id
_entity.type
_entity.pdbx_description
1 polymer ?
#
loop_
_entity_poly.entity_id
_entity_poly.type
_entity_poly.pdbx_seq_one_letter_code
_entity_poly.pdbx_strand_id
1 'polypeptide(L)'
;FRTTWIPDETFFQTIVAHLVPEREIRSRTLTFLMFTDYGMPATFYDDHHDLLLAQEYLFARKISPDALTLKERLGALYIETGRSFQTTGDGRRQFVFLTARGRQGRRFAPRFWETETRLGRDRTLLLVTCKKWHVAKRLVQRLRDVTQVPAVDYLFNEEAAALPDLGGIQTTLDKRMRHRRALVRMLFDFWETDRLILCVDPASTELIQDLYNDRAEVRLLEIDCAFSDDYLVGHARRVGLAGPHTPPAAIDRLLPTIRYDVRFEIERLRDLGLPGHHRMRELGDLGENARALAAFLDIPADTARDIAATDYLFVD
;
A
#
# COMPACT_ATOMS: atom_id res chain seq x y z
N PHE A 1 45.17 8.81 32.51
CA PHE A 1 43.91 8.09 32.80
C PHE A 1 43.15 8.58 34.04
N ARG A 2 43.75 9.20 35.08
CA ARG A 2 43.02 9.70 36.27
C ARG A 2 41.90 10.73 35.97
N THR A 3 42.04 11.50 34.91
CA THR A 3 41.08 12.52 34.46
C THR A 3 40.36 12.12 33.16
N THR A 4 40.46 10.84 32.76
CA THR A 4 39.89 10.33 31.51
C THR A 4 38.48 9.79 31.77
N TRP A 5 37.53 10.11 30.90
CA TRP A 5 36.17 9.55 30.93
C TRP A 5 36.18 8.08 30.50
N ILE A 6 35.55 7.19 31.28
CA ILE A 6 35.55 5.72 31.11
C ILE A 6 36.99 5.18 30.91
N PRO A 7 37.87 5.35 31.92
CA PRO A 7 39.27 5.00 31.78
C PRO A 7 39.48 3.48 31.70
N ASP A 8 38.57 2.68 32.24
CA ASP A 8 38.65 1.21 32.26
C ASP A 8 38.54 0.58 30.86
N GLU A 9 37.86 1.22 29.91
CA GLU A 9 37.74 0.74 28.53
C GLU A 9 38.98 1.02 27.66
N THR A 10 39.96 1.78 28.16
CA THR A 10 41.16 2.17 27.38
C THR A 10 42.48 1.99 28.12
N PHE A 11 42.48 2.09 29.46
CA PHE A 11 43.68 2.01 30.29
C PHE A 11 44.42 0.70 30.12
N PHE A 12 43.75 -0.43 30.34
CA PHE A 12 44.38 -1.74 30.29
C PHE A 12 44.80 -2.11 28.86
N GLN A 13 43.99 -1.79 27.86
CA GLN A 13 44.29 -2.04 26.45
C GLN A 13 45.55 -1.28 26.04
N THR A 14 45.70 -0.04 26.51
CA THR A 14 46.88 0.78 26.24
C THR A 14 48.11 0.23 26.97
N ILE A 15 48.02 0.01 28.29
CA ILE A 15 49.17 -0.42 29.10
C ILE A 15 49.64 -1.82 28.70
N VAL A 16 48.73 -2.77 28.46
CA VAL A 16 49.08 -4.13 28.03
C VAL A 16 49.80 -4.12 26.68
N ALA A 17 49.31 -3.33 25.71
CA ALA A 17 49.96 -3.22 24.40
C ALA A 17 51.36 -2.59 24.46
N HIS A 18 51.67 -1.77 25.48
CA HIS A 18 53.00 -1.18 25.66
C HIS A 18 53.96 -2.09 26.43
N LEU A 19 53.46 -2.95 27.34
CA LEU A 19 54.29 -3.71 28.27
C LEU A 19 54.43 -5.20 27.88
N VAL A 20 53.51 -5.74 27.10
CA VAL A 20 53.45 -7.18 26.78
C VAL A 20 53.76 -7.38 25.30
N PRO A 21 54.63 -8.35 24.93
CA PRO A 21 54.86 -8.70 23.53
C PRO A 21 53.57 -9.09 22.82
N GLU A 22 53.38 -8.61 21.59
CA GLU A 22 52.15 -8.83 20.81
C GLU A 22 51.76 -10.32 20.70
N ARG A 23 52.75 -11.20 20.54
CA ARG A 23 52.54 -12.67 20.43
C ARG A 23 51.89 -13.29 21.68
N GLU A 24 51.97 -12.63 22.82
CA GLU A 24 51.39 -13.06 24.10
C GLU A 24 50.01 -12.43 24.34
N ILE A 25 49.63 -11.42 23.55
CA ILE A 25 48.34 -10.75 23.67
C ILE A 25 47.28 -11.52 22.87
N ARG A 26 46.17 -11.84 23.54
CA ARG A 26 44.97 -12.38 22.90
C ARG A 26 43.88 -11.32 22.90
N SER A 27 43.62 -10.72 21.74
CA SER A 27 42.56 -9.71 21.54
C SER A 27 41.16 -10.34 21.50
N ARG A 28 40.78 -11.04 22.58
CA ARG A 28 39.44 -11.62 22.75
C ARG A 28 38.93 -11.37 24.17
N THR A 29 37.65 -11.03 24.27
CA THR A 29 36.96 -11.01 25.57
C THR A 29 36.55 -12.42 25.96
N LEU A 30 36.53 -12.72 27.26
CA LEU A 30 35.97 -13.95 27.80
C LEU A 30 34.45 -13.88 27.98
N THR A 31 33.87 -12.70 27.77
CA THR A 31 32.45 -12.42 28.02
C THR A 31 31.70 -12.25 26.70
N PHE A 32 30.70 -13.10 26.49
CA PHE A 32 29.70 -12.92 25.46
C PHE A 32 28.82 -11.72 25.82
N LEU A 33 28.77 -10.79 24.88
CA LEU A 33 27.96 -9.59 24.95
C LEU A 33 27.53 -9.23 23.53
N MET A 34 26.35 -8.65 23.43
CA MET A 34 25.78 -8.15 22.20
C MET A 34 25.26 -6.74 22.44
N PHE A 35 25.23 -5.94 21.39
CA PHE A 35 24.61 -4.64 21.39
C PHE A 35 23.49 -4.65 20.36
N THR A 36 22.39 -4.01 20.72
CA THR A 36 21.36 -3.62 19.77
C THR A 36 21.95 -2.67 18.74
N ASP A 37 21.22 -2.54 17.63
CA ASP A 37 21.45 -1.55 16.59
C ASP A 37 21.42 -0.09 17.07
N TYR A 38 20.90 0.19 18.26
CA TYR A 38 20.97 1.49 18.93
C TYR A 38 22.17 1.66 19.86
N GLY A 39 23.10 0.69 19.88
CA GLY A 39 24.26 0.71 20.77
C GLY A 39 23.95 0.37 22.24
N MET A 40 22.72 -0.06 22.54
CA MET A 40 22.34 -0.50 23.88
C MET A 40 22.73 -1.96 24.10
N PRO A 41 23.33 -2.35 25.24
CA PRO A 41 23.68 -3.75 25.47
C PRO A 41 22.42 -4.62 25.55
N ALA A 42 22.40 -5.73 24.81
CA ALA A 42 21.29 -6.68 24.80
C ALA A 42 21.15 -7.36 26.18
N THR A 43 19.92 -7.69 26.56
CA THR A 43 19.60 -8.43 27.78
C THR A 43 19.05 -9.80 27.41
N PHE A 44 19.67 -10.86 27.92
CA PHE A 44 19.26 -12.25 27.69
C PHE A 44 18.07 -12.66 28.56
N TYR A 45 17.22 -13.51 28.01
CA TYR A 45 15.99 -14.02 28.63
C TYR A 45 15.86 -15.55 28.49
N ASP A 46 14.76 -16.13 28.97
CA ASP A 46 14.52 -17.58 29.06
C ASP A 46 14.72 -18.37 27.76
N ASP A 47 14.39 -17.76 26.61
CA ASP A 47 14.55 -18.31 25.27
C ASP A 47 16.00 -18.34 24.76
N HIS A 48 16.94 -17.73 25.48
CA HIS A 48 18.33 -17.59 25.05
C HIS A 48 19.28 -18.66 25.58
N HIS A 49 18.80 -19.68 26.30
CA HIS A 49 19.65 -20.72 26.88
C HIS A 49 20.55 -21.41 25.83
N ASP A 50 19.95 -21.92 24.75
CA ASP A 50 20.70 -22.70 23.75
C ASP A 50 21.63 -21.81 22.93
N LEU A 51 21.24 -20.55 22.72
CA LEU A 51 22.12 -19.53 22.15
C LEU A 51 23.38 -19.38 23.00
N LEU A 52 23.25 -19.23 24.32
CA LEU A 52 24.38 -19.03 25.23
C LEU A 52 25.31 -20.24 25.24
N LEU A 53 24.78 -21.46 25.25
CA LEU A 53 25.59 -22.69 25.23
C LEU A 53 26.33 -22.93 23.91
N ALA A 54 25.85 -22.37 22.82
CA ALA A 54 26.50 -22.46 21.52
C ALA A 54 27.69 -21.49 21.36
N GLN A 55 27.97 -20.61 22.33
CA GLN A 55 29.03 -19.60 22.20
C GLN A 55 30.36 -20.03 22.85
N GLU A 56 31.47 -19.63 22.24
CA GLU A 56 32.83 -19.85 22.76
C GLU A 56 33.26 -18.79 23.79
N TYR A 57 32.44 -18.58 24.83
CA TYR A 57 32.74 -17.62 25.90
C TYR A 57 32.50 -18.25 27.27
N LEU A 58 33.23 -17.75 28.28
CA LEU A 58 33.12 -18.22 29.67
C LEU A 58 32.02 -17.49 30.44
N PHE A 59 31.76 -16.24 30.09
CA PHE A 59 30.77 -15.40 30.75
C PHE A 59 29.74 -14.88 29.74
N ALA A 60 28.56 -14.50 30.23
CA ALA A 60 27.58 -13.72 29.48
C ALA A 60 27.18 -12.49 30.29
N ARG A 61 27.02 -11.35 29.63
CA ARG A 61 26.66 -10.07 30.29
C ARG A 61 25.19 -9.74 30.07
N LYS A 62 24.53 -9.28 31.15
CA LYS A 62 23.12 -8.86 31.21
C LYS A 62 22.12 -9.99 30.98
N ILE A 63 21.85 -10.74 32.03
CA ILE A 63 20.68 -11.63 32.10
C ILE A 63 19.57 -10.85 32.82
N SER A 64 18.34 -10.92 32.29
CA SER A 64 17.19 -10.25 32.91
C SER A 64 16.96 -10.75 34.34
N PRO A 65 16.57 -9.87 35.29
CA PRO A 65 16.11 -10.29 36.61
C PRO A 65 15.00 -11.35 36.54
N ASP A 66 14.10 -11.23 35.57
CA ASP A 66 12.93 -12.09 35.43
C ASP A 66 13.18 -13.35 34.58
N ALA A 67 14.41 -13.60 34.13
CA ALA A 67 14.77 -14.82 33.40
C ALA A 67 14.98 -16.00 34.37
N LEU A 68 13.92 -16.40 35.07
CA LEU A 68 13.96 -17.41 36.14
C LEU A 68 14.36 -18.77 35.57
N THR A 69 13.74 -19.18 34.46
CA THR A 69 13.99 -20.46 33.81
C THR A 69 15.41 -20.56 33.29
N LEU A 70 15.94 -19.47 32.70
CA LEU A 70 17.32 -19.43 32.23
C LEU A 70 18.31 -19.64 33.39
N LYS A 71 18.11 -18.91 34.49
CA LYS A 71 18.99 -18.96 35.66
C LYS A 71 18.99 -20.35 36.29
N GLU A 72 17.82 -20.97 36.40
CA GLU A 72 17.69 -22.34 36.91
C GLU A 72 18.45 -23.34 36.02
N ARG A 73 18.23 -23.29 34.69
CA ARG A 73 18.90 -24.18 33.73
C ARG A 73 20.42 -24.01 33.74
N LEU A 74 20.91 -22.76 33.78
CA LEU A 74 22.35 -22.48 33.87
C LEU A 74 22.94 -22.93 35.22
N GLY A 75 22.17 -22.80 36.32
CA GLY A 75 22.57 -23.28 37.64
C GLY A 75 22.70 -24.80 37.69
N ALA A 76 21.74 -25.53 37.11
CA ALA A 76 21.80 -26.98 36.99
C ALA A 76 23.01 -27.43 36.15
N LEU A 77 23.26 -26.74 35.03
CA LEU A 77 24.41 -27.00 34.17
C LEU A 77 25.75 -26.77 34.88
N TYR A 78 25.84 -25.78 35.77
CA TYR A 78 27.07 -25.48 36.50
C TYR A 78 27.52 -26.62 37.43
N ILE A 79 26.56 -27.39 37.96
CA ILE A 79 26.83 -28.54 38.83
C ILE A 79 27.19 -29.79 38.01
N GLU A 80 26.72 -29.87 36.78
CA GLU A 80 26.96 -31.01 35.89
C GLU A 80 28.46 -31.13 35.53
N THR A 81 28.99 -32.36 35.57
CA THR A 81 30.40 -32.65 35.23
C THR A 81 30.47 -33.58 34.02
N GLY A 82 31.57 -33.50 33.26
CA GLY A 82 31.83 -34.37 32.11
C GLY A 82 31.06 -34.01 30.83
N ARG A 83 30.35 -32.87 30.81
CA ARG A 83 29.61 -32.42 29.63
C ARG A 83 30.53 -31.77 28.60
N SER A 84 30.41 -32.19 27.35
CA SER A 84 31.06 -31.56 26.20
C SER A 84 30.11 -30.57 25.53
N PHE A 85 30.59 -29.36 25.22
CA PHE A 85 29.84 -28.36 24.46
C PHE A 85 30.27 -28.39 22.99
N GLN A 86 29.28 -28.37 22.08
CA GLN A 86 29.51 -28.15 20.66
C GLN A 86 29.23 -26.66 20.38
N THR A 87 30.28 -25.86 20.38
CA THR A 87 30.18 -24.41 20.18
C THR A 87 30.32 -24.05 18.71
N THR A 88 29.49 -23.13 18.23
CA THR A 88 29.57 -22.59 16.85
C THR A 88 30.07 -21.15 16.82
N GLY A 89 29.88 -20.39 17.91
CA GLY A 89 30.29 -18.98 17.99
C GLY A 89 29.51 -18.03 17.08
N ASP A 90 28.45 -18.50 16.42
CA ASP A 90 27.69 -17.73 15.43
C ASP A 90 26.67 -16.75 16.04
N GLY A 91 26.55 -16.70 17.38
CA GLY A 91 25.49 -15.95 18.05
C GLY A 91 25.47 -14.47 17.71
N ARG A 92 26.65 -13.84 17.56
CA ARG A 92 26.73 -12.42 17.11
C ARG A 92 26.20 -12.24 15.69
N ARG A 93 26.55 -13.13 14.76
CA ARG A 93 26.09 -13.04 13.35
C ARG A 93 24.60 -13.27 13.24
N GLN A 94 24.08 -14.27 13.96
CA GLN A 94 22.65 -14.56 14.02
C GLN A 94 21.87 -13.38 14.60
N PHE A 95 22.37 -12.79 15.70
CA PHE A 95 21.75 -11.61 16.31
C PHE A 95 21.72 -10.41 15.36
N VAL A 96 22.85 -10.09 14.71
CA VAL A 96 22.93 -9.00 13.72
C VAL A 96 21.96 -9.24 12.57
N PHE A 97 21.92 -10.46 12.03
CA PHE A 97 21.00 -10.83 10.96
C PHE A 97 19.54 -10.66 11.37
N LEU A 98 19.13 -11.23 12.50
CA LEU A 98 17.75 -11.17 12.99
C LEU A 98 17.31 -9.73 13.30
N THR A 99 18.20 -8.93 13.89
CA THR A 99 17.94 -7.52 14.19
C THR A 99 17.81 -6.68 12.91
N ALA A 100 18.68 -6.90 11.93
CA ALA A 100 18.62 -6.24 10.62
C ALA A 100 17.33 -6.59 9.86
N ARG A 101 16.92 -7.87 9.88
CA ARG A 101 15.63 -8.31 9.32
C ARG A 101 14.46 -7.67 10.06
N GLY A 102 14.56 -7.43 11.37
CA GLY A 102 13.53 -6.77 12.17
C GLY A 102 13.26 -5.34 11.73
N ARG A 103 14.31 -4.56 11.44
CA ARG A 103 14.19 -3.19 10.91
C ARG A 103 13.51 -3.15 9.55
N GLN A 104 13.76 -4.15 8.71
CA GLN A 104 13.15 -4.29 7.39
C GLN A 104 11.74 -4.93 7.41
N GLY A 105 11.17 -5.20 8.60
CA GLY A 105 9.86 -5.88 8.70
C GLY A 105 9.87 -7.35 8.28
N ARG A 106 11.07 -7.97 8.16
CA ARG A 106 11.30 -9.32 7.64
C ARG A 106 11.83 -10.31 8.67
N ARG A 107 11.85 -9.96 9.97
CA ARG A 107 12.27 -10.89 11.04
C ARG A 107 11.26 -12.01 11.24
N PHE A 108 10.00 -11.70 11.01
CA PHE A 108 8.88 -12.63 10.96
C PHE A 108 8.22 -12.52 9.57
N ALA A 109 7.01 -13.07 9.39
CA ALA A 109 6.19 -12.79 8.22
C ALA A 109 6.10 -11.27 7.97
N PRO A 110 5.95 -10.81 6.71
CA PRO A 110 5.80 -9.39 6.39
C PRO A 110 4.78 -8.74 7.32
N ARG A 111 5.04 -7.50 7.75
CA ARG A 111 4.09 -6.74 8.59
C ARG A 111 2.72 -6.79 7.92
N PHE A 112 1.65 -7.02 8.68
CA PHE A 112 0.33 -7.24 8.09
C PHE A 112 0.01 -6.12 7.10
N TRP A 113 0.22 -4.84 7.48
CA TRP A 113 0.10 -3.62 6.65
C TRP A 113 1.04 -3.51 5.44
N GLU A 114 2.21 -4.16 5.43
CA GLU A 114 3.09 -4.21 4.25
C GLU A 114 2.57 -5.18 3.18
N THR A 115 1.78 -6.17 3.59
CA THR A 115 1.02 -7.04 2.68
C THR A 115 -0.23 -6.32 2.11
N GLU A 116 -0.65 -5.20 2.73
CA GLU A 116 -1.92 -4.51 2.43
C GLU A 116 -1.86 -3.37 1.43
N THR A 117 -0.68 -3.07 0.90
CA THR A 117 -0.53 -1.98 -0.07
C THR A 117 -0.75 -2.42 -1.52
N ARG A 118 -1.04 -3.70 -1.76
CA ARG A 118 -1.29 -4.25 -3.09
C ARG A 118 -2.64 -4.92 -3.14
N LEU A 119 -3.31 -4.82 -4.28
CA LEU A 119 -4.62 -5.44 -4.47
C LEU A 119 -4.49 -6.96 -4.56
N GLY A 120 -3.43 -7.47 -5.21
CA GLY A 120 -3.19 -8.90 -5.38
C GLY A 120 -3.24 -9.31 -6.85
N ARG A 121 -2.60 -10.42 -7.22
CA ARG A 121 -2.51 -10.86 -8.63
C ARG A 121 -3.80 -11.47 -9.17
N ASP A 122 -4.66 -11.96 -8.27
CA ASP A 122 -5.87 -12.70 -8.62
C ASP A 122 -7.11 -11.79 -8.68
N ARG A 123 -6.92 -10.46 -8.60
CA ARG A 123 -8.00 -9.47 -8.59
C ARG A 123 -8.03 -8.66 -9.89
N THR A 124 -9.24 -8.37 -10.36
CA THR A 124 -9.51 -7.50 -11.50
C THR A 124 -10.25 -6.25 -11.05
N LEU A 125 -9.61 -5.10 -11.19
CA LEU A 125 -10.20 -3.79 -10.93
C LEU A 125 -10.70 -3.17 -12.23
N LEU A 126 -12.00 -2.87 -12.27
CA LEU A 126 -12.69 -2.31 -13.41
C LEU A 126 -12.96 -0.83 -13.15
N LEU A 127 -12.23 0.06 -13.81
CA LEU A 127 -12.40 1.50 -13.65
C LEU A 127 -13.36 2.03 -14.72
N VAL A 128 -14.37 2.79 -14.32
CA VAL A 128 -15.26 3.52 -15.22
C VAL A 128 -15.00 5.01 -15.07
N THR A 129 -14.75 5.71 -16.16
CA THR A 129 -14.48 7.15 -16.12
C THR A 129 -15.36 7.92 -17.10
N CYS A 130 -15.95 9.00 -16.61
CA CYS A 130 -16.81 9.90 -17.37
C CYS A 130 -16.83 11.26 -16.69
N LYS A 131 -16.78 12.35 -17.47
CA LYS A 131 -16.95 13.71 -16.94
C LYS A 131 -18.41 14.00 -16.58
N LYS A 132 -19.38 13.38 -17.27
CA LYS A 132 -20.80 13.40 -16.89
C LYS A 132 -21.04 12.33 -15.82
N TRP A 133 -20.83 12.68 -14.55
CA TRP A 133 -20.83 11.68 -13.46
C TRP A 133 -22.12 10.85 -13.36
N HIS A 134 -23.27 11.47 -13.66
CA HIS A 134 -24.55 10.76 -13.66
C HIS A 134 -24.63 9.65 -14.73
N VAL A 135 -23.98 9.81 -15.88
CA VAL A 135 -23.92 8.78 -16.95
C VAL A 135 -23.16 7.56 -16.45
N ALA A 136 -21.98 7.76 -15.84
CA ALA A 136 -21.21 6.66 -15.26
C ALA A 136 -21.98 5.96 -14.13
N LYS A 137 -22.62 6.70 -13.22
CA LYS A 137 -23.45 6.10 -12.15
C LYS A 137 -24.59 5.25 -12.71
N ARG A 138 -25.30 5.73 -13.75
CA ARG A 138 -26.36 4.96 -14.44
C ARG A 138 -25.81 3.70 -15.10
N LEU A 139 -24.66 3.79 -15.79
CA LEU A 139 -24.01 2.63 -16.39
C LEU A 139 -23.65 1.62 -15.30
N VAL A 140 -22.95 2.06 -14.26
CA VAL A 140 -22.47 1.19 -13.18
C VAL A 140 -23.62 0.54 -12.41
N GLN A 141 -24.74 1.25 -12.21
CA GLN A 141 -25.94 0.63 -11.67
C GLN A 141 -26.43 -0.51 -12.56
N ARG A 142 -26.54 -0.27 -13.88
CA ARG A 142 -26.95 -1.32 -14.83
C ARG A 142 -25.96 -2.49 -14.87
N LEU A 143 -24.66 -2.21 -14.80
CA LEU A 143 -23.62 -3.23 -14.72
C LEU A 143 -23.79 -4.09 -13.47
N ARG A 144 -24.04 -3.47 -12.32
CA ARG A 144 -24.28 -4.18 -11.06
C ARG A 144 -25.51 -5.09 -11.15
N ASP A 145 -26.61 -4.58 -11.71
CA ASP A 145 -27.86 -5.35 -11.83
C ASP A 145 -27.69 -6.60 -12.73
N VAL A 146 -26.92 -6.47 -13.82
CA VAL A 146 -26.74 -7.56 -14.80
C VAL A 146 -25.64 -8.54 -14.39
N THR A 147 -24.49 -8.03 -13.90
CA THR A 147 -23.29 -8.85 -13.65
C THR A 147 -23.12 -9.27 -12.20
N GLN A 148 -23.88 -8.65 -11.28
CA GLN A 148 -23.74 -8.82 -9.83
C GLN A 148 -22.35 -8.48 -9.26
N VAL A 149 -21.48 -7.86 -10.07
CA VAL A 149 -20.16 -7.40 -9.61
C VAL A 149 -20.33 -6.22 -8.66
N PRO A 150 -19.74 -6.27 -7.45
CA PRO A 150 -19.76 -5.14 -6.53
C PRO A 150 -19.19 -3.89 -7.20
N ALA A 151 -19.83 -2.76 -6.94
CA ALA A 151 -19.42 -1.50 -7.51
C ALA A 151 -19.51 -0.36 -6.50
N VAL A 152 -18.59 0.58 -6.61
CA VAL A 152 -18.67 1.87 -5.93
C VAL A 152 -18.61 2.94 -7.00
N ASP A 153 -19.43 3.97 -6.84
CA ASP A 153 -19.35 5.14 -7.71
C ASP A 153 -18.05 5.91 -7.39
N TYR A 154 -18.08 7.24 -7.45
CA TYR A 154 -16.92 8.11 -7.36
C TYR A 154 -16.23 8.07 -5.97
N LEU A 155 -15.65 6.92 -5.61
CA LEU A 155 -15.10 6.56 -4.29
C LEU A 155 -14.15 7.62 -3.75
N PHE A 156 -13.37 8.18 -4.66
CA PHE A 156 -12.29 9.11 -4.37
C PHE A 156 -12.61 10.56 -4.73
N ASN A 157 -13.79 10.82 -5.31
CA ASN A 157 -14.20 12.15 -5.75
C ASN A 157 -15.47 12.65 -5.03
N GLU A 158 -16.29 11.76 -4.46
CA GLU A 158 -17.54 12.10 -3.78
C GLU A 158 -17.55 11.57 -2.33
N GLU A 159 -17.82 12.45 -1.35
CA GLU A 159 -17.92 12.05 0.06
C GLU A 159 -19.08 11.08 0.29
N ALA A 160 -20.20 11.31 -0.36
CA ALA A 160 -21.43 10.51 -0.31
C ALA A 160 -21.32 9.22 -1.14
N ALA A 161 -20.34 8.38 -0.81
CA ALA A 161 -20.24 7.02 -1.34
C ALA A 161 -20.83 6.03 -0.33
N ALA A 162 -21.71 5.13 -0.79
CA ALA A 162 -22.23 4.04 0.03
C ALA A 162 -21.12 3.01 0.28
N LEU A 163 -20.42 3.16 1.41
CA LEU A 163 -19.28 2.32 1.79
C LEU A 163 -19.57 1.53 3.06
N PRO A 164 -19.12 0.27 3.15
CA PRO A 164 -19.19 -0.48 4.40
C PRO A 164 -18.31 0.16 5.48
N ASP A 165 -18.50 -0.27 6.73
CA ASP A 165 -17.60 0.16 7.79
C ASP A 165 -16.24 -0.54 7.65
N LEU A 166 -15.21 0.27 7.35
CA LEU A 166 -13.84 -0.18 7.09
C LEU A 166 -12.87 0.45 8.11
N GLY A 167 -13.29 0.59 9.36
CA GLY A 167 -12.42 1.05 10.44
C GLY A 167 -12.04 2.53 10.34
N GLY A 168 -12.91 3.34 9.73
CA GLY A 168 -12.77 4.80 9.65
C GLY A 168 -11.91 5.32 8.49
N ILE A 169 -11.28 4.44 7.69
CA ILE A 169 -10.48 4.84 6.52
C ILE A 169 -11.34 5.41 5.39
N GLN A 170 -12.60 5.00 5.33
CA GLN A 170 -13.62 5.41 4.37
C GLN A 170 -14.30 6.75 4.69
N THR A 171 -13.96 7.39 5.82
CA THR A 171 -14.75 8.52 6.35
C THR A 171 -14.57 9.83 5.60
N THR A 172 -13.38 10.14 5.09
CA THR A 172 -13.10 11.41 4.39
C THR A 172 -12.34 11.19 3.10
N LEU A 173 -12.52 12.06 2.10
CA LEU A 173 -11.79 11.95 0.81
C LEU A 173 -10.27 11.94 1.00
N ASP A 174 -9.74 12.77 1.89
CA ASP A 174 -8.31 12.81 2.19
C ASP A 174 -7.77 11.48 2.72
N LYS A 175 -8.50 10.82 3.63
CA LYS A 175 -8.12 9.49 4.14
C LYS A 175 -8.23 8.44 3.04
N ARG A 176 -9.31 8.46 2.26
CA ARG A 176 -9.49 7.55 1.12
C ARG A 176 -8.33 7.71 0.13
N MET A 177 -7.91 8.93 -0.17
CA MET A 177 -6.79 9.20 -1.09
C MET A 177 -5.43 8.85 -0.53
N ARG A 178 -5.20 9.12 0.75
CA ARG A 178 -3.95 8.72 1.43
C ARG A 178 -3.79 7.20 1.46
N HIS A 179 -4.88 6.47 1.61
CA HIS A 179 -4.87 5.01 1.77
C HIS A 179 -5.55 4.27 0.62
N ARG A 180 -5.52 4.84 -0.59
CA ARG A 180 -6.29 4.40 -1.76
C ARG A 180 -6.22 2.89 -2.05
N ARG A 181 -5.01 2.31 -2.05
CA ARG A 181 -4.83 0.88 -2.32
C ARG A 181 -5.36 -0.01 -1.20
N ALA A 182 -5.12 0.38 0.06
CA ALA A 182 -5.61 -0.35 1.23
C ALA A 182 -7.15 -0.32 1.26
N LEU A 183 -7.77 0.83 1.01
CA LEU A 183 -9.22 0.96 0.93
C LEU A 183 -9.82 0.04 -0.14
N VAL A 184 -9.29 0.08 -1.36
CA VAL A 184 -9.79 -0.77 -2.46
C VAL A 184 -9.60 -2.25 -2.14
N ARG A 185 -8.47 -2.63 -1.53
CA ARG A 185 -8.23 -3.99 -1.08
C ARG A 185 -9.22 -4.44 -0.01
N MET A 186 -9.51 -3.59 0.98
CA MET A 186 -10.51 -3.88 2.01
C MET A 186 -11.92 -4.02 1.43
N LEU A 187 -12.24 -3.31 0.34
CA LEU A 187 -13.52 -3.48 -0.36
C LEU A 187 -13.61 -4.86 -1.04
N PHE A 188 -12.54 -5.31 -1.69
CA PHE A 188 -12.46 -6.69 -2.21
C PHE A 188 -12.64 -7.72 -1.09
N ASP A 189 -11.96 -7.52 0.05
CA ASP A 189 -12.02 -8.44 1.19
C ASP A 189 -13.42 -8.45 1.83
N PHE A 190 -14.04 -7.28 2.01
CA PHE A 190 -15.37 -7.14 2.62
C PHE A 190 -16.48 -7.79 1.79
N TRP A 191 -16.42 -7.65 0.47
CA TRP A 191 -17.40 -8.27 -0.44
C TRP A 191 -17.02 -9.67 -0.90
N GLU A 192 -15.91 -10.22 -0.40
CA GLU A 192 -15.41 -11.55 -0.77
C GLU A 192 -15.40 -11.77 -2.29
N THR A 193 -14.89 -10.77 -3.02
CA THR A 193 -14.89 -10.75 -4.50
C THR A 193 -13.48 -10.58 -5.03
N ASP A 194 -13.23 -11.12 -6.22
CA ASP A 194 -12.02 -10.88 -7.00
C ASP A 194 -12.23 -9.80 -8.08
N ARG A 195 -13.47 -9.31 -8.25
CA ARG A 195 -13.82 -8.28 -9.25
C ARG A 195 -14.54 -7.12 -8.59
N LEU A 196 -14.11 -5.89 -8.90
CA LEU A 196 -14.69 -4.67 -8.34
C LEU A 196 -14.76 -3.58 -9.41
N ILE A 197 -15.89 -2.89 -9.50
CA ILE A 197 -16.07 -1.72 -10.36
C ILE A 197 -15.94 -0.44 -9.54
N LEU A 198 -15.14 0.52 -10.00
CA LEU A 198 -15.02 1.85 -9.39
C LEU A 198 -15.22 2.96 -10.43
N CYS A 199 -16.03 3.97 -10.10
CA CYS A 199 -16.03 5.21 -10.89
C CYS A 199 -14.88 6.12 -10.45
N VAL A 200 -14.19 6.72 -11.41
CA VAL A 200 -13.11 7.68 -11.17
C VAL A 200 -13.24 8.86 -12.14
N ASP A 201 -13.07 10.08 -11.63
CA ASP A 201 -13.08 11.27 -12.50
C ASP A 201 -11.88 11.25 -13.48
N PRO A 202 -12.08 11.57 -14.77
CA PRO A 202 -11.00 11.52 -15.77
C PRO A 202 -9.82 12.45 -15.45
N ALA A 203 -10.02 13.51 -14.66
CA ALA A 203 -8.94 14.38 -14.21
C ALA A 203 -8.00 13.70 -13.21
N SER A 204 -8.41 12.61 -12.57
CA SER A 204 -7.67 11.88 -11.53
C SER A 204 -6.59 10.95 -12.11
N THR A 205 -5.81 11.44 -13.07
CA THR A 205 -4.82 10.64 -13.81
C THR A 205 -3.77 10.00 -12.92
N GLU A 206 -3.34 10.70 -11.86
CA GLU A 206 -2.37 10.17 -10.89
C GLU A 206 -2.91 8.97 -10.11
N LEU A 207 -4.19 9.00 -9.74
CA LEU A 207 -4.85 7.88 -9.07
C LEU A 207 -4.97 6.69 -10.01
N ILE A 208 -5.40 6.92 -11.25
CA ILE A 208 -5.54 5.87 -12.26
C ILE A 208 -4.18 5.21 -12.50
N GLN A 209 -3.12 5.99 -12.73
CA GLN A 209 -1.76 5.47 -12.86
C GLN A 209 -1.29 4.70 -11.63
N ASP A 210 -1.55 5.19 -10.42
CA ASP A 210 -1.19 4.48 -9.20
C ASP A 210 -1.82 3.09 -9.12
N LEU A 211 -3.11 2.97 -9.48
CA LEU A 211 -3.82 1.69 -9.52
C LEU A 211 -3.26 0.76 -10.61
N TYR A 212 -2.93 1.30 -11.79
CA TYR A 212 -2.28 0.55 -12.88
C TYR A 212 -0.86 0.07 -12.54
N ASN A 213 -0.17 0.76 -11.62
CA ASN A 213 1.13 0.35 -11.09
C ASN A 213 1.02 -0.75 -10.01
N ASP A 214 -0.15 -1.32 -9.78
CA ASP A 214 -0.34 -2.49 -8.92
C ASP A 214 -0.06 -3.81 -9.66
N ARG A 215 -0.28 -4.95 -8.99
CA ARG A 215 -0.17 -6.29 -9.58
C ARG A 215 -1.52 -6.88 -10.00
N ALA A 216 -2.62 -6.26 -9.59
CA ALA A 216 -3.95 -6.60 -10.07
C ALA A 216 -4.10 -6.29 -11.55
N GLU A 217 -5.00 -7.03 -12.20
CA GLU A 217 -5.44 -6.66 -13.54
C GLU A 217 -6.30 -5.39 -13.42
N VAL A 218 -5.97 -4.34 -14.17
CA VAL A 218 -6.76 -3.11 -14.22
C VAL A 218 -7.23 -2.90 -15.64
N ARG A 219 -8.52 -2.65 -15.80
CA ARG A 219 -9.13 -2.26 -17.08
C ARG A 219 -9.86 -0.95 -16.90
N LEU A 220 -9.86 -0.12 -17.93
CA LEU A 220 -10.47 1.20 -17.91
C LEU A 220 -11.52 1.30 -19.00
N LEU A 221 -12.73 1.73 -18.65
CA LEU A 221 -13.78 2.11 -19.57
C LEU A 221 -13.96 3.63 -19.53
N GLU A 222 -13.55 4.30 -20.60
CA GLU A 222 -13.84 5.72 -20.82
C GLU A 222 -15.20 5.87 -21.51
N ILE A 223 -16.09 6.67 -20.92
CA ILE A 223 -17.35 7.09 -21.53
C ILE A 223 -17.18 8.51 -22.09
N ASP A 224 -17.01 8.58 -23.42
CA ASP A 224 -16.84 9.80 -24.18
C ASP A 224 -18.21 10.42 -24.51
N CYS A 225 -18.55 11.49 -23.81
CA CYS A 225 -19.83 12.19 -23.93
C CYS A 225 -19.68 13.52 -24.68
N ALA A 226 -20.75 13.93 -25.36
CA ALA A 226 -20.86 15.27 -25.92
C ALA A 226 -21.26 16.27 -24.82
N PHE A 227 -20.67 17.46 -24.85
CA PHE A 227 -20.94 18.51 -23.87
C PHE A 227 -21.71 19.67 -24.51
N SER A 228 -22.99 19.79 -24.14
CA SER A 228 -23.81 20.97 -24.45
C SER A 228 -23.33 22.18 -23.67
N ASP A 229 -23.63 23.39 -24.15
CA ASP A 229 -23.27 24.61 -23.42
C ASP A 229 -23.97 24.66 -22.05
N ASP A 230 -25.25 24.26 -21.97
CA ASP A 230 -25.99 24.19 -20.70
C ASP A 230 -25.29 23.29 -19.66
N TYR A 231 -24.78 22.13 -20.10
CA TYR A 231 -24.01 21.26 -19.23
C TYR A 231 -22.72 21.93 -18.73
N LEU A 232 -21.99 22.61 -19.63
CA LEU A 232 -20.74 23.31 -19.31
C LEU A 232 -20.98 24.50 -18.37
N VAL A 233 -22.09 25.23 -18.53
CA VAL A 233 -22.50 26.28 -17.58
C VAL A 233 -22.79 25.68 -16.21
N GLY A 234 -23.51 24.56 -16.17
CA GLY A 234 -23.75 23.82 -14.93
C GLY A 234 -22.45 23.34 -14.27
N HIS A 235 -21.49 22.86 -15.06
CA HIS A 235 -20.17 22.47 -14.59
C HIS A 235 -19.40 23.66 -14.01
N ALA A 236 -19.32 24.79 -14.73
CA ALA A 236 -18.66 26.02 -14.28
C ALA A 236 -19.17 26.47 -12.91
N ARG A 237 -20.48 26.34 -12.67
CA ARG A 237 -21.09 26.65 -11.37
C ARG A 237 -20.68 25.66 -10.27
N ARG A 238 -20.65 24.36 -10.58
CA ARG A 238 -20.25 23.32 -9.61
C ARG A 238 -18.78 23.43 -9.20
N VAL A 239 -17.90 23.82 -10.12
CA VAL A 239 -16.45 24.00 -9.83
C VAL A 239 -16.11 25.40 -9.30
N GLY A 240 -17.11 26.27 -9.09
CA GLY A 240 -16.91 27.61 -8.52
C GLY A 240 -16.34 28.66 -9.48
N LEU A 241 -16.30 28.38 -10.79
CA LEU A 241 -15.87 29.34 -11.81
C LEU A 241 -16.96 30.40 -12.12
N ALA A 242 -18.22 30.10 -11.85
CA ALA A 242 -19.34 31.02 -12.01
C ALA A 242 -20.32 30.92 -10.82
N GLY A 243 -20.81 32.06 -10.35
CA GLY A 243 -21.84 32.12 -9.31
C GLY A 243 -23.26 32.19 -9.89
N PRO A 244 -24.30 32.17 -9.03
CA PRO A 244 -25.70 32.29 -9.46
C PRO A 244 -26.01 33.60 -10.21
N HIS A 245 -25.27 34.67 -9.91
CA HIS A 245 -25.48 36.01 -10.46
C HIS A 245 -24.43 36.41 -11.52
N THR A 246 -23.60 35.47 -11.99
CA THR A 246 -22.62 35.78 -13.04
C THR A 246 -23.36 36.15 -14.34
N PRO A 247 -23.07 37.33 -14.95
CA PRO A 247 -23.74 37.76 -16.18
C PRO A 247 -23.53 36.75 -17.33
N PRO A 248 -24.54 36.51 -18.20
CA PRO A 248 -24.42 35.58 -19.32
C PRO A 248 -23.21 35.85 -20.22
N ALA A 249 -22.96 37.12 -20.56
CA ALA A 249 -21.81 37.50 -21.38
C ALA A 249 -20.44 37.17 -20.76
N ALA A 250 -20.35 37.06 -19.42
CA ALA A 250 -19.14 36.61 -18.75
C ALA A 250 -19.00 35.07 -18.83
N ILE A 251 -20.11 34.34 -18.74
CA ILE A 251 -20.15 32.88 -18.91
C ILE A 251 -19.75 32.50 -20.33
N ASP A 252 -20.30 33.19 -21.34
CA ASP A 252 -20.00 32.93 -22.75
C ASP A 252 -18.50 33.08 -23.08
N ARG A 253 -17.80 33.99 -22.40
CA ARG A 253 -16.35 34.16 -22.53
C ARG A 253 -15.55 33.01 -21.91
N LEU A 254 -16.10 32.31 -20.92
CA LEU A 254 -15.46 31.18 -20.26
C LEU A 254 -15.72 29.85 -20.97
N LEU A 255 -16.86 29.71 -21.66
CA LEU A 255 -17.27 28.45 -22.31
C LEU A 255 -16.20 27.84 -23.22
N PRO A 256 -15.52 28.58 -24.13
CA PRO A 256 -14.46 28.01 -24.96
C PRO A 256 -13.30 27.42 -24.13
N THR A 257 -12.90 28.11 -23.06
CA THR A 257 -11.81 27.67 -22.18
C THR A 257 -12.20 26.41 -21.41
N ILE A 258 -13.41 26.37 -20.84
CA ILE A 258 -13.91 25.19 -20.11
C ILE A 258 -14.05 23.99 -21.06
N ARG A 259 -14.55 24.22 -22.28
CA ARG A 259 -14.65 23.17 -23.30
C ARG A 259 -13.28 22.62 -23.67
N TYR A 260 -12.27 23.49 -23.81
CA TYR A 260 -10.90 23.07 -24.06
C TYR A 260 -10.31 22.29 -22.87
N ASP A 261 -10.53 22.76 -21.64
CA ASP A 261 -10.03 22.13 -20.41
C ASP A 261 -10.58 20.72 -20.23
N VAL A 262 -11.90 20.53 -20.37
CA VAL A 262 -12.54 19.20 -20.33
C VAL A 262 -11.96 18.27 -21.40
N ARG A 263 -11.78 18.78 -22.63
CA ARG A 263 -11.15 17.98 -23.70
C ARG A 263 -9.71 17.62 -23.37
N PHE A 264 -8.95 18.57 -22.82
CA PHE A 264 -7.55 18.38 -22.44
C PHE A 264 -7.39 17.34 -21.33
N GLU A 265 -8.27 17.32 -20.33
CA GLU A 265 -8.28 16.27 -19.30
C GLU A 265 -8.48 14.86 -19.90
N ILE A 266 -9.41 14.74 -20.85
CA ILE A 266 -9.70 13.48 -21.54
C ILE A 266 -8.51 13.07 -22.43
N GLU A 267 -7.92 14.01 -23.18
CA GLU A 267 -6.73 13.76 -24.00
C GLU A 267 -5.55 13.31 -23.12
N ARG A 268 -5.31 13.98 -21.99
CA ARG A 268 -4.27 13.59 -21.03
C ARG A 268 -4.43 12.17 -20.52
N LEU A 269 -5.67 11.73 -20.25
CA LEU A 269 -5.95 10.35 -19.86
C LEU A 269 -5.62 9.36 -20.99
N ARG A 270 -5.97 9.70 -22.24
CA ARG A 270 -5.71 8.86 -23.42
C ARG A 270 -4.21 8.74 -23.72
N ASP A 271 -3.47 9.83 -23.55
CA ASP A 271 -2.03 9.90 -23.76
C ASP A 271 -1.23 8.99 -22.81
N LEU A 272 -1.84 8.52 -21.72
CA LEU A 272 -1.22 7.56 -20.81
C LEU A 272 -1.00 6.18 -21.45
N GLY A 273 -1.70 5.85 -22.55
CA GLY A 273 -1.52 4.58 -23.25
C GLY A 273 -1.79 3.35 -22.38
N LEU A 274 -2.74 3.44 -21.45
CA LEU A 274 -3.02 2.40 -20.46
C LEU A 274 -3.49 1.10 -21.13
N PRO A 275 -2.98 -0.07 -20.72
CA PRO A 275 -3.46 -1.35 -21.23
C PRO A 275 -4.91 -1.60 -20.80
N GLY A 276 -5.68 -2.31 -21.63
CA GLY A 276 -7.10 -2.58 -21.33
C GLY A 276 -7.95 -1.31 -21.25
N HIS A 277 -7.55 -0.25 -21.96
CA HIS A 277 -8.35 0.96 -22.10
C HIS A 277 -9.38 0.79 -23.23
N HIS A 278 -10.64 0.73 -22.85
CA HIS A 278 -11.81 0.63 -23.72
C HIS A 278 -12.57 1.95 -23.73
N ARG A 279 -13.27 2.23 -24.83
CA ARG A 279 -14.03 3.46 -24.98
C ARG A 279 -15.45 3.19 -25.47
N MET A 280 -16.41 3.77 -24.75
CA MET A 280 -17.80 3.90 -25.14
C MET A 280 -18.05 5.35 -25.57
N ARG A 281 -18.80 5.59 -26.64
CA ARG A 281 -19.12 6.93 -27.12
C ARG A 281 -20.61 7.16 -27.11
N GLU A 282 -21.05 8.32 -26.63
CA GLU A 282 -22.45 8.75 -26.66
C GLU A 282 -23.02 8.76 -28.09
N LEU A 283 -22.23 9.29 -29.04
CA LEU A 283 -22.59 9.33 -30.47
C LEU A 283 -22.11 8.09 -31.26
N GLY A 284 -21.67 7.04 -30.56
CA GLY A 284 -21.16 5.81 -31.17
C GLY A 284 -22.28 4.84 -31.57
N ASP A 285 -21.96 3.90 -32.46
CA ASP A 285 -22.87 2.81 -32.79
C ASP A 285 -23.04 1.85 -31.60
N LEU A 286 -24.24 1.30 -31.43
CA LEU A 286 -24.57 0.35 -30.37
C LEU A 286 -23.64 -0.87 -30.39
N GLY A 287 -23.28 -1.38 -31.59
CA GLY A 287 -22.37 -2.50 -31.73
C GLY A 287 -20.94 -2.19 -31.33
N GLU A 288 -20.45 -0.96 -31.57
CA GLU A 288 -19.14 -0.52 -31.07
C GLU A 288 -19.10 -0.46 -29.54
N ASN A 289 -20.12 0.18 -28.96
CA ASN A 289 -20.25 0.30 -27.50
C ASN A 289 -20.40 -1.07 -26.82
N ALA A 290 -21.18 -1.98 -27.41
CA ALA A 290 -21.33 -3.35 -26.93
C ALA A 290 -20.00 -4.11 -26.98
N ARG A 291 -19.19 -3.97 -28.05
CA ARG A 291 -17.85 -4.59 -28.12
C ARG A 291 -16.91 -4.06 -27.05
N ALA A 292 -16.92 -2.75 -26.81
CA ALA A 292 -16.11 -2.13 -25.77
C ALA A 292 -16.50 -2.65 -24.37
N LEU A 293 -17.80 -2.75 -24.09
CA LEU A 293 -18.32 -3.30 -22.83
C LEU A 293 -18.02 -4.79 -22.67
N ALA A 294 -18.17 -5.59 -23.72
CA ALA A 294 -17.87 -7.01 -23.70
C ALA A 294 -16.40 -7.26 -23.36
N ALA A 295 -15.48 -6.52 -23.98
CA ALA A 295 -14.05 -6.63 -23.70
C ALA A 295 -13.69 -6.11 -22.30
N PHE A 296 -14.27 -4.99 -21.88
CA PHE A 296 -14.05 -4.42 -20.54
C PHE A 296 -14.48 -5.40 -19.44
N LEU A 297 -15.67 -5.98 -19.55
CA LEU A 297 -16.27 -6.85 -18.53
C LEU A 297 -15.94 -8.33 -18.70
N ASP A 298 -15.34 -8.75 -19.82
CA ASP A 298 -15.18 -10.16 -20.17
C ASP A 298 -16.51 -10.93 -20.11
N ILE A 299 -17.52 -10.44 -20.85
CA ILE A 299 -18.86 -11.03 -20.90
C ILE A 299 -19.30 -11.32 -22.35
N PRO A 300 -20.32 -12.18 -22.55
CA PRO A 300 -20.88 -12.43 -23.88
C PRO A 300 -21.39 -11.16 -24.57
N ALA A 301 -21.24 -11.12 -25.89
CA ALA A 301 -21.59 -9.96 -26.70
C ALA A 301 -23.07 -9.56 -26.60
N ASP A 302 -23.97 -10.53 -26.46
CA ASP A 302 -25.41 -10.28 -26.32
C ASP A 302 -25.73 -9.56 -25.00
N THR A 303 -25.15 -10.02 -23.89
CA THR A 303 -25.29 -9.35 -22.59
C THR A 303 -24.70 -7.94 -22.60
N ALA A 304 -23.55 -7.75 -23.25
CA ALA A 304 -22.96 -6.42 -23.41
C ALA A 304 -23.84 -5.48 -24.27
N ARG A 305 -24.53 -6.03 -25.28
CA ARG A 305 -25.47 -5.29 -26.11
C ARG A 305 -26.70 -4.85 -25.32
N ASP A 306 -27.23 -5.71 -24.46
CA ASP A 306 -28.36 -5.37 -23.58
C ASP A 306 -28.02 -4.27 -22.56
N ILE A 307 -26.77 -4.22 -22.10
CA ILE A 307 -26.27 -3.14 -21.25
C ILE A 307 -26.13 -1.85 -22.07
N ALA A 308 -25.52 -1.93 -23.26
CA ALA A 308 -25.28 -0.79 -24.14
C ALA A 308 -26.58 -0.14 -24.65
N ALA A 309 -27.66 -0.92 -24.78
CA ALA A 309 -28.97 -0.48 -25.28
C ALA A 309 -29.84 0.23 -24.21
N THR A 310 -29.25 0.68 -23.10
CA THR A 310 -30.00 1.36 -22.04
C THR A 310 -30.39 2.77 -22.50
N ASP A 311 -31.68 2.97 -22.83
CA ASP A 311 -32.21 4.19 -23.46
C ASP A 311 -31.94 5.50 -22.70
N TYR A 312 -31.87 5.44 -21.37
CA TYR A 312 -31.70 6.62 -20.51
C TYR A 312 -30.24 6.88 -20.09
N LEU A 313 -29.28 6.17 -20.68
CA LEU A 313 -27.89 6.25 -20.23
C LEU A 313 -27.30 7.66 -20.40
N PHE A 314 -27.55 8.30 -21.54
CA PHE A 314 -26.95 9.58 -21.93
C PHE A 314 -27.89 10.80 -21.77
N VAL A 315 -29.08 10.61 -21.20
CA VAL A 315 -30.06 11.70 -21.04
C VAL A 315 -29.60 12.68 -19.96
N ASP A 316 -29.38 13.96 -20.32
CA ASP A 316 -29.04 15.05 -19.38
C ASP A 316 -30.20 15.41 -18.44
#